data_AF-A0A2T2NNJ7-F1
#
_entry.id   AF-A0A2T2NNJ7-F1
#
_cell.length_a   1.000
_cell.length_b   1.000
_cell.length_c   1.000
_cell.angle_alpha   90.00
_cell.angle_beta   90.00
_cell.angle_gamma   90.00
#
_symmetry.space_group_name_H-M   'P 1'
#
loop_
_entity.id
_entity.type
_entity.pdbx_description
1 polymer ?
#
loop_
_entity_poly.entity_id
_entity_poly.type
_entity_poly.pdbx_seq_one_letter_code
_entity_poly.pdbx_strand_id
1 'polypeptide(L)'
;FINLKLVRRWLDTCITRHDTCKLPALLHLKERLYLIDVKYECIVQLFTPDIEYTALSYVWGNSDVTKATSSNIRDLMKPQALSKSSNIIIPSTIRDAMYLTKSLGKQYIWVDSLCIL
;
A
#
# COMPACT_ATOMS: atom_id res chain seq x y z
N PHE A 1 -3.69 21.76 2.97
CA PHE A 1 -2.72 20.78 3.50
C PHE A 1 -3.43 19.81 4.43
N ILE A 2 -3.13 18.52 4.35
CA ILE A 2 -3.71 17.48 5.22
C ILE A 2 -3.10 17.58 6.62
N ASN A 3 -3.94 17.57 7.67
CA ASN A 3 -3.48 17.59 9.06
C ASN A 3 -3.10 16.17 9.53
N LEU A 4 -1.84 15.81 9.35
CA LEU A 4 -1.32 14.48 9.72
C LEU A 4 -1.44 14.17 11.22
N LYS A 5 -1.36 15.18 12.10
CA LYS A 5 -1.53 14.98 13.55
C LYS A 5 -2.96 14.53 13.88
N LEU A 6 -3.95 15.13 13.21
CA LEU A 6 -5.35 14.76 13.37
C LEU A 6 -5.62 13.35 12.86
N VAL A 7 -5.12 13.01 11.67
CA VAL A 7 -5.28 11.67 11.08
C VAL A 7 -4.65 10.60 11.96
N ARG A 8 -3.42 10.81 12.45
CA ARG A 8 -2.77 9.89 13.40
C ARG A 8 -3.60 9.71 14.67
N ARG A 9 -4.08 10.81 15.27
CA ARG A 9 -4.94 10.73 16.46
C ARG A 9 -6.22 9.93 16.22
N TRP A 10 -6.88 10.11 15.07
CA TRP A 10 -8.06 9.32 14.71
C TRP A 10 -7.73 7.83 14.55
N LEU A 11 -6.62 7.52 13.89
CA LEU A 11 -6.15 6.13 13.73
C LEU A 11 -5.83 5.50 15.09
N ASP A 12 -5.08 6.20 15.95
CA ASP A 12 -4.72 5.73 17.29
C ASP A 12 -5.97 5.50 18.15
N THR A 13 -6.92 6.44 18.09
CA THR A 13 -8.21 6.32 18.80
C THR A 13 -8.98 5.09 18.33
N CYS A 14 -9.04 4.87 17.02
CA CYS A 14 -9.72 3.73 16.42
C CYS A 14 -9.11 2.40 16.90
N ILE A 15 -7.80 2.24 16.78
CA ILE A 15 -7.08 1.00 17.13
C ILE A 15 -7.15 0.72 18.64
N THR A 16 -7.02 1.75 19.47
CA THR A 16 -6.93 1.57 20.93
C THR A 16 -8.29 1.50 21.62
N ARG A 17 -9.32 2.18 21.11
CA ARG A 17 -10.61 2.36 21.82
C ARG A 17 -11.79 1.64 21.18
N HIS A 18 -11.74 1.26 19.91
CA HIS A 18 -12.86 0.60 19.26
C HIS A 18 -12.60 -0.90 19.13
N ASP A 19 -13.25 -1.71 19.97
CA ASP A 19 -13.11 -3.16 19.92
C ASP A 19 -13.60 -3.77 18.60
N THR A 20 -14.56 -3.13 17.93
CA THR A 20 -15.06 -3.54 16.61
C THR A 20 -14.09 -3.21 15.47
N CYS A 21 -13.15 -2.29 15.67
CA CYS A 21 -12.13 -1.94 14.68
C CYS A 21 -10.84 -2.74 14.85
N LYS A 22 -10.68 -3.43 16.00
CA LYS A 22 -9.65 -4.45 16.16
C LYS A 22 -10.04 -5.60 15.25
N LEU A 23 -9.15 -5.95 14.32
CA LEU A 23 -9.35 -7.12 13.49
C LEU A 23 -9.56 -8.35 14.41
N PRO A 24 -10.56 -9.20 14.16
CA PRO A 24 -10.53 -10.56 14.71
C PRO A 24 -9.16 -11.14 14.36
N ALA A 25 -8.50 -11.82 15.31
CA ALA A 25 -7.20 -12.46 15.13
C ALA A 25 -7.15 -13.03 13.70
N LEU A 26 -6.29 -12.43 12.87
CA LEU A 26 -6.30 -12.60 11.42
C LEU A 26 -6.56 -14.06 11.10
N LEU A 27 -7.62 -14.33 10.33
CA LEU A 27 -7.72 -15.57 9.55
C LEU A 27 -6.33 -15.77 8.97
N HIS A 28 -5.64 -16.85 9.40
CA HIS A 28 -4.28 -17.13 9.00
C HIS A 28 -4.19 -17.12 7.47
N LEU A 29 -3.90 -15.96 6.89
CA LEU A 29 -3.74 -15.78 5.48
C LEU A 29 -2.41 -16.44 5.17
N LYS A 30 -2.47 -17.71 4.81
CA LYS A 30 -1.35 -18.48 4.24
C LYS A 30 -1.03 -18.04 2.80
N GLU A 31 -1.58 -16.90 2.38
CA GLU A 31 -1.53 -16.43 1.01
C GLU A 31 -0.41 -15.42 0.80
N ARG A 32 0.12 -15.42 -0.42
CA ARG A 32 1.14 -14.49 -0.87
C ARG A 32 0.51 -13.13 -1.06
N LEU A 33 0.93 -12.15 -0.27
CA LEU A 33 0.50 -10.77 -0.46
C LEU A 33 1.57 -10.00 -1.24
N TYR A 34 1.15 -9.35 -2.32
CA TYR A 34 1.94 -8.32 -2.96
C TYR A 34 1.58 -6.99 -2.30
N LEU A 35 2.61 -6.23 -1.93
CA LEU A 35 2.48 -4.92 -1.31
C LEU A 35 3.49 -3.97 -1.93
N ILE A 36 3.21 -2.68 -1.91
CA ILE A 36 4.19 -1.66 -2.23
C ILE A 36 4.95 -1.33 -0.95
N ASP A 37 6.27 -1.46 -0.98
CA ASP A 37 7.17 -0.92 0.04
C ASP A 37 7.46 0.56 -0.26
N VAL A 38 6.90 1.46 0.55
CA VAL A 38 7.06 2.92 0.36
C VAL A 38 8.45 3.44 0.74
N LYS A 39 9.29 2.62 1.39
CA LYS A 39 10.68 2.97 1.70
C LYS A 39 11.56 2.75 0.47
N TYR A 40 11.39 1.64 -0.23
CA TYR A 40 12.19 1.31 -1.42
C TYR A 40 11.50 1.66 -2.74
N GLU A 41 10.22 2.05 -2.70
CA GLU A 41 9.39 2.38 -3.86
C GLU A 41 9.36 1.22 -4.89
N CYS A 42 9.07 0.02 -4.40
CA CYS A 42 8.95 -1.19 -5.20
C CYS A 42 7.89 -2.13 -4.65
N ILE A 43 7.51 -3.14 -5.44
CA ILE A 43 6.64 -4.22 -4.98
C ILE A 43 7.46 -5.25 -4.20
N VAL A 44 6.90 -5.74 -3.10
CA VAL A 44 7.42 -6.88 -2.33
C VAL A 44 6.36 -7.96 -2.24
N GLN A 45 6.80 -9.22 -2.23
CA GLN A 45 5.95 -10.36 -1.93
C GLN A 45 6.24 -10.83 -0.51
N LEU A 46 5.22 -10.86 0.33
CA LEU A 46 5.35 -11.22 1.74
C LEU A 46 4.44 -12.39 2.09
N PHE A 47 4.85 -13.16 3.11
CA PHE A 47 4.27 -14.46 3.48
C PHE A 47 3.85 -14.55 4.95
N THR A 48 3.89 -13.45 5.71
CA THR A 48 3.57 -13.48 7.14
C THR A 48 2.19 -12.88 7.39
N PRO A 49 1.38 -13.50 8.27
CA PRO A 49 0.09 -12.94 8.67
C PRO A 49 0.26 -11.59 9.40
N ASP A 50 1.39 -11.33 10.05
CA ASP A 50 1.52 -10.19 10.98
C ASP A 50 2.04 -8.90 10.33
N ILE A 51 1.78 -8.69 9.03
CA ILE A 51 2.16 -7.44 8.36
C ILE A 51 1.06 -6.41 8.49
N GLU A 52 1.42 -5.29 9.09
CA GLU A 52 0.61 -4.08 9.02
C GLU A 52 0.82 -3.36 7.68
N TYR A 53 -0.29 -3.10 6.99
CA TYR A 53 -0.30 -2.32 5.76
C TYR A 53 -1.55 -1.43 5.72
N THR A 54 -1.48 -0.34 4.96
CA THR A 54 -2.66 0.46 4.59
C THR A 54 -3.23 -0.05 3.27
N ALA A 55 -4.53 0.05 3.05
CA ALA A 55 -5.12 -0.25 1.74
C ALA A 55 -5.65 1.03 1.07
N LEU A 56 -5.38 1.19 -0.22
CA LEU A 56 -6.01 2.23 -1.04
C LEU A 56 -7.22 1.63 -1.75
N SER A 57 -8.42 2.04 -1.33
CA SER A 57 -9.66 1.75 -2.05
C SER A 57 -10.00 2.94 -2.94
N TYR A 58 -9.94 2.76 -4.26
CA TYR A 58 -10.22 3.82 -5.22
C TYR A 58 -10.87 3.26 -6.49
N VAL A 59 -11.47 4.14 -7.29
CA VAL A 59 -11.96 3.77 -8.63
C VAL A 59 -10.87 4.07 -9.64
N TRP A 60 -10.58 3.11 -10.51
CA TRP A 60 -9.68 3.31 -11.63
C TRP A 60 -10.35 4.29 -12.59
N GLY A 61 -9.96 5.56 -12.53
CA GLY A 61 -10.44 6.54 -13.49
C GLY A 61 -10.04 6.18 -14.92
N ASN A 62 -10.32 7.06 -15.88
CA ASN A 62 -10.00 6.85 -17.30
C ASN A 62 -8.49 6.91 -17.64
N SER A 63 -7.60 6.81 -16.65
CA SER A 63 -6.15 6.83 -16.83
C SER A 63 -5.60 5.43 -17.07
N ASP A 64 -4.59 5.32 -17.93
CA ASP A 64 -3.76 4.11 -18.03
C ASP A 64 -2.99 3.89 -16.72
N VAL A 65 -3.63 3.17 -15.79
CA VAL A 65 -2.99 2.75 -14.55
C VAL A 65 -2.10 1.56 -14.85
N THR A 66 -0.81 1.66 -14.49
CA THR A 66 0.09 0.50 -14.55
C THR A 66 -0.47 -0.63 -13.69
N LYS A 67 -0.66 -1.81 -14.29
CA LYS A 67 -1.09 -3.00 -13.59
C LYS A 67 0.08 -3.96 -13.39
N ALA A 68 0.15 -4.59 -12.22
CA ALA A 68 1.04 -5.72 -12.04
C ALA A 68 0.52 -6.91 -12.86
N THR A 69 1.42 -7.56 -13.59
CA THR A 69 1.16 -8.74 -14.39
C THR A 69 2.29 -9.74 -14.19
N SER A 70 2.05 -11.01 -14.50
CA SER A 70 3.10 -12.04 -14.46
C SER A 70 4.31 -11.70 -15.33
N SER A 71 4.12 -10.89 -16.39
CA SER A 71 5.20 -10.46 -17.28
C SER A 71 6.05 -9.31 -16.74
N ASN A 72 5.50 -8.40 -15.92
CA ASN A 72 6.22 -7.21 -15.45
C ASN A 72 6.57 -7.23 -13.95
N ILE A 73 6.02 -8.16 -13.16
CA ILE A 73 6.17 -8.15 -11.71
C ILE A 73 7.63 -8.15 -11.26
N ARG A 74 8.51 -8.90 -11.95
CA ARG A 74 9.94 -8.95 -11.61
C ARG A 74 10.62 -7.59 -11.72
N ASP A 75 10.19 -6.76 -12.67
CA ASP A 75 10.70 -5.41 -12.82
C ASP A 75 10.12 -4.48 -11.76
N LEU A 76 8.84 -4.61 -11.44
CA LEU A 76 8.17 -3.85 -10.38
C LEU A 76 8.74 -4.14 -8.98
N MET A 77 9.35 -5.31 -8.79
CA MET A 77 10.00 -5.70 -7.53
C MET A 77 11.41 -5.12 -7.35
N LYS A 78 12.00 -4.52 -8.40
CA LYS A 78 13.31 -3.88 -8.29
C LYS A 78 13.21 -2.60 -7.44
N PRO A 79 14.18 -2.31 -6.56
CA PRO A 79 14.20 -1.05 -5.82
C PRO A 79 14.04 0.14 -6.77
N GLN A 80 13.25 1.12 -6.35
CA GLN A 80 12.96 2.35 -7.10
C GLN A 80 12.17 2.15 -8.41
N ALA A 81 11.61 0.96 -8.68
CA ALA A 81 10.78 0.71 -9.85
C ALA A 81 9.52 1.59 -9.91
N LEU A 82 9.01 2.08 -8.77
CA LEU A 82 7.84 2.96 -8.69
C LEU A 82 8.22 4.44 -8.46
N SER A 83 9.52 4.74 -8.41
CA SER A 83 10.04 6.10 -8.19
C SER A 83 9.63 7.05 -9.32
N LYS A 84 9.76 8.35 -9.09
CA LYS A 84 9.49 9.37 -10.12
C LYS A 84 10.46 9.32 -11.31
N SER A 85 11.65 8.75 -11.12
CA SER A 85 12.67 8.56 -12.17
C SER A 85 12.49 7.28 -12.99
N SER A 86 11.53 6.43 -12.62
CA SER A 86 11.23 5.21 -13.38
C SER A 86 10.45 5.50 -14.66
N ASN A 87 10.48 4.56 -15.61
CA ASN A 87 9.65 4.61 -16.82
C ASN A 87 8.17 4.23 -16.56
N ILE A 88 7.82 3.92 -15.31
CA ILE A 88 6.49 3.44 -14.93
C ILE A 88 5.63 4.63 -14.52
N ILE A 89 4.47 4.75 -15.16
CA ILE A 89 3.50 5.80 -14.84
C ILE A 89 2.66 5.35 -13.64
N ILE A 90 2.90 6.02 -12.51
CA ILE A 90 2.12 5.87 -11.29
C ILE A 90 1.19 7.08 -11.15
N PRO A 91 -0.14 6.89 -11.16
CA PRO A 91 -1.13 7.94 -10.92
C PRO A 91 -0.85 8.74 -9.65
N SER A 92 -1.20 10.03 -9.67
CA SER A 92 -1.03 10.94 -8.52
C SER A 92 -1.70 10.40 -7.26
N THR A 93 -2.90 9.85 -7.36
CA THR A 93 -3.63 9.24 -6.24
C THR A 93 -2.81 8.15 -5.53
N ILE A 94 -2.12 7.29 -6.30
CA ILE A 94 -1.27 6.24 -5.72
C ILE A 94 -0.02 6.86 -5.09
N ARG A 95 0.60 7.86 -5.71
CA ARG A 95 1.76 8.56 -5.12
C ARG A 95 1.40 9.27 -3.81
N ASP A 96 0.26 9.94 -3.77
CA ASP A 96 -0.23 10.63 -2.57
C ASP A 96 -0.55 9.62 -1.47
N ALA A 97 -1.12 8.47 -1.82
CA ALA A 97 -1.36 7.38 -0.88
C ALA A 97 -0.05 6.80 -0.33
N MET A 98 0.95 6.52 -1.18
CA MET A 98 2.29 6.07 -0.74
C MET A 98 2.94 7.09 0.22
N TYR A 99 2.86 8.38 -0.12
CA TYR A 99 3.35 9.46 0.74
C TYR A 99 2.62 9.51 2.09
N LEU A 100 1.30 9.38 2.08
CA LEU A 100 0.48 9.38 3.30
C LEU A 100 0.81 8.17 4.18
N THR A 101 0.90 6.96 3.60
CA THR A 101 1.30 5.74 4.31
C THR A 101 2.63 5.92 5.03
N LYS A 102 3.65 6.42 4.31
CA LYS A 102 4.95 6.75 4.89
C LYS A 102 4.83 7.80 6.00
N SER A 103 4.03 8.83 5.78
CA SER A 103 3.77 9.90 6.75
C SER A 103 3.00 9.43 7.98
N LEU A 104 2.26 8.33 7.90
CA LEU A 104 1.61 7.69 9.04
C LEU A 104 2.53 6.73 9.80
N GLY A 105 3.79 6.59 9.37
CA GLY A 105 4.75 5.66 9.99
C GLY A 105 4.52 4.20 9.61
N LYS A 106 3.76 3.94 8.54
CA LYS A 106 3.56 2.60 7.98
C LYS A 106 4.48 2.43 6.76
N GLN A 107 4.90 1.20 6.49
CA GLN A 107 5.83 0.89 5.39
C GLN A 107 5.13 0.33 4.16
N TYR A 108 4.04 -0.41 4.35
CA TYR A 108 3.41 -1.16 3.28
C TYR A 108 2.05 -0.58 2.93
N ILE A 109 1.77 -0.50 1.63
CA ILE A 109 0.45 -0.18 1.11
C ILE A 109 0.01 -1.22 0.07
N TRP A 110 -1.23 -1.66 0.18
CA TRP A 110 -1.90 -2.46 -0.83
C TRP A 110 -2.68 -1.54 -1.79
N VAL A 111 -2.45 -1.74 -3.08
CA VAL A 111 -3.10 -1.00 -4.18
C VAL A 111 -3.53 -2.04 -5.21
N ASP A 112 -4.83 -2.16 -5.42
CA ASP A 112 -5.44 -3.20 -6.27
C ASP A 112 -4.75 -3.40 -7.64
N SER A 113 -4.48 -2.34 -8.39
CA SER A 113 -3.85 -2.39 -9.71
C SER A 113 -2.44 -2.97 -9.67
N LEU A 114 -1.70 -2.78 -8.59
CA LEU A 114 -0.30 -3.20 -8.46
C LEU A 114 -0.14 -4.44 -7.56
N CYS A 115 -1.16 -4.81 -6.79
CA CYS A 115 -1.08 -5.87 -5.78
C CYS A 115 -1.99 -7.06 -6.05
N ILE A 116 -2.79 -7.02 -7.13
CA ILE A 116 -3.55 -8.16 -7.66
C ILE A 116 -2.82 -8.64 -8.92
N LEU A 117 -2.36 -9.89 -8.89
CA LEU A 117 -1.61 -10.56 -9.97
C LEU A 117 -2.44 -11.64 -10.65
#